data_AF-A0A1Y4QWN0-F1
#
_entry.id   AF-A0A1Y4QWN0-F1
#
_cell.length_a   1.000
_cell.length_b   1.000
_cell.length_c   1.000
_cell.angle_alpha   90.00
_cell.angle_beta   90.00
_cell.angle_gamma   90.00
#
_symmetry.space_group_name_H-M   'P 1'
#
loop_
_entity.id
_entity.type
_entity.pdbx_description
1 polymer ?
#
loop_
_entity_poly.entity_id
_entity_poly.type
_entity_poly.pdbx_seq_one_letter_code
_entity_poly.pdbx_strand_id
1 'polypeptide(L)'
;MLVKEVQEQLHISSHTLRYYEKMGLIKPERNQNGYRNYDDNDIRKIKKIIYLRELEIPIEEIKAILNNEKDFQNVLESHLKKLDYQIKSLKYIQEICNDLKEKDLPLLDVITNENTLINENINQTELKTDIKKIFDYFKPIKTVVLGYRVDPNNFFSAFPLVLFASFLASLGIAVGLPKAIDYLNQQLVASNLDPLPNFETTVMTVVVIMIISLIIFSILITFHCGKQKYIELTDNQLSICSLQTQSRLSILKGMILKDSKRYNRNYQYSDLDYVKINLIFSTTSAGRAGIWRTYILQFVFHFQDDFEFITDSGQYFGEDLKLAYQILKQKDVKIISDNIVVEALKQDGKLFDFFEDHFHLNSKK
;
A
#
# COMPACT_ATOMS: atom_id res chain seq x y z
N MET A 1 -0.87 39.87 34.30
CA MET A 1 -2.07 40.32 33.56
C MET A 1 -3.20 39.33 33.79
N LEU A 2 -4.40 39.80 34.12
CA LEU A 2 -5.58 38.94 34.25
C LEU A 2 -6.16 38.57 32.88
N VAL A 3 -6.97 37.50 32.83
CA VAL A 3 -7.59 37.01 31.58
C VAL A 3 -8.21 38.14 30.75
N LYS A 4 -9.00 39.03 31.36
CA LYS A 4 -9.68 40.12 30.65
C LYS A 4 -8.70 41.08 29.96
N GLU A 5 -7.63 41.46 30.64
CA GLU A 5 -6.58 42.33 30.09
C GLU A 5 -5.87 41.67 28.90
N VAL A 6 -5.61 40.36 28.98
CA VAL A 6 -4.99 39.60 27.89
C VAL A 6 -5.93 39.49 26.68
N GLN A 7 -7.23 39.29 26.91
CA GLN A 7 -8.23 39.27 25.85
C GLN A 7 -8.30 40.61 25.11
N GLU A 8 -8.30 41.72 25.86
CA GLU A 8 -8.34 43.07 25.30
C GLU A 8 -7.05 43.41 24.54
N GLN A 9 -5.89 43.04 25.09
CA GLN A 9 -4.59 43.34 24.47
C GLN A 9 -4.32 42.50 23.21
N LEU A 10 -4.67 41.22 23.22
CA LEU A 10 -4.31 40.27 22.16
C LEU A 10 -5.48 39.91 21.25
N HIS A 11 -6.67 40.48 21.48
CA HIS A 11 -7.88 40.23 20.71
C HIS A 11 -8.26 38.74 20.60
N ILE A 12 -8.06 37.97 21.67
CA ILE A 12 -8.39 36.54 21.73
C ILE A 12 -9.49 36.26 22.77
N SER A 13 -10.21 35.16 22.58
CA SER A 13 -11.22 34.73 23.53
C SER A 13 -10.60 34.06 24.77
N SER A 14 -11.30 34.13 25.91
CA SER A 14 -10.94 33.35 27.10
C SER A 14 -10.94 31.84 26.84
N HIS A 15 -11.76 31.38 25.89
CA HIS A 15 -11.77 30.00 25.41
C HIS A 15 -10.45 29.63 24.72
N THR A 16 -9.91 30.51 23.88
CA THR A 16 -8.61 30.33 23.21
C THR A 16 -7.47 30.18 24.23
N LEU A 17 -7.47 31.02 25.27
CA LEU A 17 -6.49 30.92 26.36
C LEU A 17 -6.58 29.58 27.12
N ARG A 18 -7.82 29.15 27.46
CA ARG A 18 -8.05 27.83 28.10
C ARG A 18 -7.62 26.68 27.19
N TYR A 19 -7.83 26.83 25.88
CA TYR A 19 -7.42 25.84 24.90
C TYR A 19 -5.88 25.71 24.87
N TYR A 20 -5.14 26.82 24.84
CA TYR A 20 -3.68 26.78 24.90
C TYR A 20 -3.15 26.20 26.22
N GLU A 21 -3.77 26.51 27.35
CA GLU A 21 -3.46 25.87 28.64
C GLU A 21 -3.71 24.35 28.58
N LYS A 22 -4.87 23.92 28.06
CA LYS A 22 -5.24 22.50 27.91
C LYS A 22 -4.28 21.74 27.01
N MET A 23 -3.80 22.36 25.93
CA MET A 23 -2.81 21.77 25.02
C MET A 23 -1.38 21.76 25.61
N GLY A 24 -1.18 22.36 26.78
CA GLY A 24 0.10 22.46 27.46
C GLY A 24 1.05 23.48 26.84
N LEU A 25 0.52 24.44 26.07
CA LEU A 25 1.31 25.49 25.44
C LEU A 25 1.66 26.60 26.42
N ILE A 26 0.78 26.90 27.38
CA ILE A 26 0.98 27.93 28.41
C ILE A 26 0.57 27.37 29.76
N LYS A 27 1.14 27.91 30.84
CA LYS A 27 0.80 27.50 32.21
C LYS A 27 0.81 28.74 33.11
N PRO A 28 -0.23 29.59 33.02
CA PRO A 28 -0.29 30.79 33.82
C PRO A 28 -0.36 30.46 35.30
N GLU A 29 0.24 31.32 36.12
CA GLU A 29 0.09 31.24 37.56
C GLU A 29 -1.35 31.55 37.98
N ARG A 30 -1.70 31.15 39.20
CA ARG A 30 -3.00 31.46 39.79
C ARG A 30 -2.80 32.35 41.01
N ASN A 31 -3.52 33.45 41.03
CA ASN A 31 -3.59 34.31 42.21
C ASN A 31 -4.25 33.57 43.37
N GLN A 32 -4.12 34.10 44.59
CA GLN A 32 -4.70 33.51 45.81
C GLN A 32 -6.22 33.28 45.73
N ASN A 33 -6.91 34.06 44.89
CA ASN A 33 -8.35 33.96 44.62
C ASN A 33 -8.70 33.02 43.45
N GLY A 34 -7.74 32.24 42.94
CA GLY A 34 -7.94 31.20 41.92
C GLY A 34 -7.97 31.70 40.46
N TYR A 35 -7.92 33.01 40.24
CA TYR A 35 -7.88 33.61 38.90
C TYR A 35 -6.50 33.42 38.24
N ARG A 36 -6.49 33.19 36.93
CA ARG A 36 -5.27 33.09 36.13
C ARG A 36 -4.61 34.45 35.99
N ASN A 37 -3.30 34.47 36.20
CA ASN A 37 -2.43 35.62 36.03
C ASN A 37 -1.31 35.22 35.05
N TYR A 38 -1.22 35.94 33.94
CA TYR A 38 -0.23 35.73 32.90
C TYR A 38 0.92 36.70 33.11
N ASP A 39 2.15 36.19 33.18
CA ASP A 39 3.34 37.04 33.24
C ASP A 39 3.77 37.50 31.83
N ASP A 40 4.80 38.34 31.75
CA ASP A 40 5.30 38.84 30.46
C ASP A 40 5.80 37.71 29.53
N ASN A 41 6.27 36.60 30.10
CA ASN A 41 6.76 35.46 29.33
C ASN A 41 5.60 34.68 28.70
N ASP A 42 4.51 34.46 29.45
CA ASP A 42 3.25 33.92 28.95
C ASP A 42 2.73 34.77 27.81
N ILE A 43 2.69 36.10 27.97
CA ILE A 43 2.22 37.01 26.92
C ILE A 43 3.09 36.89 25.65
N ARG A 44 4.42 36.83 25.78
CA ARG A 44 5.32 36.61 24.64
C ARG A 44 5.06 35.26 23.97
N LYS A 45 4.82 34.20 24.75
CA LYS A 45 4.54 32.86 24.23
C LYS A 45 3.20 32.82 23.50
N ILE A 46 2.16 33.44 24.05
CA ILE A 46 0.84 33.57 23.42
C ILE A 46 0.95 34.31 22.09
N LYS A 47 1.68 35.42 22.03
CA LYS A 47 1.92 36.16 20.77
C LYS A 47 2.56 35.28 19.69
N LYS A 48 3.57 34.48 20.06
CA LYS A 48 4.19 33.52 19.13
C LYS A 48 3.19 32.47 18.63
N ILE A 49 2.38 31.92 19.54
CA ILE A 49 1.36 30.92 19.18
C ILE A 49 0.36 31.52 18.18
N ILE A 50 -0.14 32.74 18.45
CA ILE A 50 -1.08 33.43 17.54
C ILE A 50 -0.48 33.57 16.15
N TYR A 51 0.74 34.11 16.06
CA TYR A 51 1.42 34.31 14.78
C TYR A 51 1.59 32.99 13.99
N LEU A 52 2.02 31.91 14.65
CA LEU A 52 2.17 30.61 14.00
C LEU A 52 0.82 30.01 13.58
N ARG A 53 -0.26 30.29 14.32
CA ARG A 53 -1.61 29.88 13.95
C ARG A 53 -2.17 30.66 12.76
N GLU A 54 -1.80 31.92 12.60
CA GLU A 54 -2.12 32.72 11.40
C GLU A 54 -1.45 32.16 10.15
N LEU A 55 -0.27 31.52 10.30
CA LEU A 55 0.38 30.76 9.24
C LEU A 55 -0.19 29.34 9.07
N GLU A 56 -1.37 29.05 9.64
CA GLU A 56 -2.02 27.73 9.59
C GLU A 56 -1.17 26.56 10.13
N ILE A 57 -0.15 26.83 10.95
CA ILE A 57 0.68 25.79 11.53
C ILE A 57 -0.14 25.02 12.60
N PRO A 58 -0.18 23.67 12.57
CA PRO A 58 -0.89 22.87 13.57
C PRO A 58 -0.36 23.11 15.00
N ILE A 59 -1.25 22.98 15.98
CA ILE A 59 -0.93 23.22 17.40
C ILE A 59 0.17 22.28 17.90
N GLU A 60 0.21 21.07 17.38
CA GLU A 60 1.20 20.03 17.69
C GLU A 60 2.60 20.46 17.23
N GLU A 61 2.71 21.04 16.03
CA GLU A 61 3.96 21.58 15.50
C GLU A 61 4.41 22.82 16.27
N ILE A 62 3.47 23.71 16.61
CA ILE A 62 3.75 24.89 17.46
C ILE A 62 4.30 24.45 18.81
N LYS A 63 3.71 23.40 19.41
CA LYS A 63 4.20 22.85 20.67
C LYS A 63 5.62 22.32 20.55
N ALA A 64 5.90 21.55 19.50
CA ALA A 64 7.23 21.02 19.24
C ALA A 64 8.29 22.13 19.05
N ILE A 65 7.94 23.21 18.33
CA ILE A 65 8.80 24.41 18.19
C ILE A 65 9.06 25.06 19.55
N LEU A 66 8.01 25.29 20.34
CA LEU A 66 8.13 25.95 21.65
C LEU A 66 8.90 25.12 22.69
N ASN A 67 8.94 23.80 22.51
CA ASN A 67 9.72 22.88 23.34
C ASN A 67 11.15 22.63 22.82
N ASN A 68 11.54 23.27 21.71
CA ASN A 68 12.79 23.00 20.98
C ASN A 68 12.95 21.55 20.52
N GLU A 69 11.85 20.82 20.34
CA GLU A 69 11.82 19.46 19.78
C GLU A 69 11.96 19.50 18.25
N LYS A 70 11.52 20.60 17.63
CA LYS A 70 11.67 20.84 16.19
C LYS A 70 12.26 22.21 15.94
N ASP A 71 13.14 22.27 14.94
CA ASP A 71 13.67 23.53 14.44
C ASP A 71 12.59 24.31 13.67
N PHE A 72 12.51 25.61 13.94
CA PHE A 72 11.50 26.48 13.36
C PHE A 72 11.63 26.61 11.84
N GLN A 73 12.85 26.71 11.32
CA GLN A 73 13.07 26.83 9.87
C GLN A 73 12.65 25.55 9.16
N ASN A 74 12.99 24.39 9.71
CA ASN A 74 12.58 23.09 9.15
C ASN A 74 11.04 22.94 9.10
N VAL A 75 10.33 23.39 10.13
CA VAL A 75 8.85 23.36 10.13
C VAL A 75 8.30 24.29 9.05
N LEU A 76 8.85 25.50 8.90
CA LEU A 76 8.44 26.43 7.85
C LEU A 76 8.71 25.87 6.45
N GLU A 77 9.88 25.27 6.20
CA GLU A 77 10.20 24.66 4.92
C GLU A 77 9.23 23.51 4.58
N SER A 78 8.94 22.64 5.56
CA SER A 78 7.96 21.58 5.38
C SER A 78 6.56 22.13 5.12
N HIS A 79 6.18 23.21 5.81
CA HIS A 79 4.89 23.85 5.64
C HIS A 79 4.77 24.52 4.26
N LEU A 80 5.82 25.23 3.80
CA LEU A 80 5.90 25.80 2.46
C LEU A 80 5.75 24.74 1.38
N LYS A 81 6.44 23.60 1.50
CA LYS A 81 6.28 22.47 0.55
C LYS A 81 4.83 21.97 0.49
N LYS A 82 4.15 21.90 1.64
CA LYS A 82 2.74 21.49 1.72
C LYS A 82 1.81 22.52 1.08
N LEU A 83 2.02 23.82 1.36
CA LEU A 83 1.27 24.90 0.73
C LEU A 83 1.46 24.90 -0.78
N ASP A 84 2.68 24.70 -1.26
CA ASP A 84 2.99 24.67 -2.69
C ASP A 84 2.27 23.52 -3.41
N TYR A 85 2.16 22.36 -2.75
CA TYR A 85 1.35 21.24 -3.22
C TYR A 85 -0.14 21.60 -3.26
N GLN A 86 -0.67 22.21 -2.20
CA GLN A 86 -2.06 22.65 -2.14
C GLN A 86 -2.37 23.71 -3.22
N ILE A 87 -1.46 24.64 -3.46
CA ILE A 87 -1.61 25.67 -4.51
C ILE A 87 -1.64 25.01 -5.89
N LYS A 88 -0.70 24.10 -6.19
CA LYS A 88 -0.69 23.35 -7.45
C LYS A 88 -1.99 22.56 -7.64
N SER A 89 -2.48 21.93 -6.57
CA SER A 89 -3.76 21.23 -6.53
C SER A 89 -4.95 22.13 -6.82
N LEU A 90 -5.04 23.25 -6.12
CA LEU A 90 -6.14 24.18 -6.29
C LEU A 90 -6.12 24.81 -7.69
N LYS A 91 -4.95 25.10 -8.25
CA LYS A 91 -4.80 25.59 -9.64
C LYS A 91 -5.28 24.56 -10.65
N TYR A 92 -4.87 23.30 -10.51
CA TYR A 92 -5.31 22.23 -11.38
C TYR A 92 -6.83 22.01 -11.32
N ILE A 93 -7.40 21.99 -10.09
CA ILE A 93 -8.85 21.90 -9.91
C ILE A 93 -9.54 23.10 -10.56
N GLN A 94 -8.99 24.31 -10.40
CA GLN A 94 -9.53 25.52 -11.01
C GLN A 94 -9.52 25.45 -12.54
N GLU A 95 -8.44 24.97 -13.16
CA GLU A 95 -8.35 24.74 -14.61
C GLU A 95 -9.45 23.79 -15.07
N ILE A 96 -9.61 22.65 -14.39
CA ILE A 96 -10.67 21.69 -14.73
C ILE A 96 -12.06 22.28 -14.53
N CYS A 97 -12.31 22.98 -13.43
CA CYS A 97 -13.60 23.63 -13.20
C CYS A 97 -13.92 24.64 -14.31
N ASN A 98 -12.91 25.33 -14.86
CA ASN A 98 -13.09 26.21 -16.01
C ASN A 98 -13.39 25.42 -17.29
N ASP A 99 -12.63 24.36 -17.59
CA ASP A 99 -12.85 23.52 -18.76
C ASP A 99 -14.26 22.88 -18.76
N LEU A 100 -14.71 22.41 -17.60
CA LEU A 100 -16.04 21.82 -17.43
C LEU A 100 -17.15 22.86 -17.54
N LYS A 101 -16.92 24.08 -17.02
CA LYS A 101 -17.86 25.21 -17.14
C LYS A 101 -18.01 25.66 -18.59
N GLU A 102 -16.93 25.66 -19.39
CA GLU A 102 -16.99 26.04 -20.81
C GLU A 102 -17.69 25.00 -21.69
N LYS A 103 -17.63 23.72 -21.32
CA LYS A 103 -18.20 22.61 -22.11
C LYS A 103 -19.72 22.39 -21.89
N ASP A 104 -20.37 23.16 -21.02
CA ASP A 104 -21.82 23.07 -20.67
C ASP A 104 -22.31 21.63 -20.46
N LEU A 105 -21.52 20.86 -19.71
CA LEU A 105 -21.79 19.44 -19.46
C LEU A 105 -22.77 19.28 -18.28
N PRO A 106 -23.83 18.46 -18.38
CA PRO A 106 -24.69 18.12 -17.25
C PRO A 106 -23.96 17.14 -16.32
N LEU A 107 -22.95 17.64 -15.60
CA LEU A 107 -22.00 16.82 -14.84
C LEU A 107 -22.65 16.08 -13.67
N LEU A 108 -23.66 16.70 -13.04
CA LEU A 108 -24.33 16.11 -11.89
C LEU A 108 -25.14 14.87 -12.30
N ASP A 109 -25.84 14.92 -13.42
CA ASP A 109 -26.71 13.83 -13.89
C ASP A 109 -25.89 12.64 -14.42
N VAL A 110 -24.75 12.90 -15.07
CA VAL A 110 -23.84 11.85 -15.58
C VAL A 110 -23.13 11.10 -14.45
N ILE A 111 -22.80 11.78 -13.35
CA ILE A 111 -22.14 11.16 -12.19
C ILE A 111 -23.14 10.41 -11.30
N THR A 112 -24.41 10.83 -11.28
CA THR A 112 -25.44 10.23 -10.39
C THR A 112 -26.28 9.13 -11.02
N ASN A 113 -26.43 9.09 -12.35
CA ASN A 113 -27.30 8.10 -13.01
C ASN A 113 -26.52 7.09 -13.85
N GLU A 114 -26.48 5.83 -13.41
CA GLU A 114 -25.95 4.70 -14.18
C GLU A 114 -26.74 4.42 -15.48
N ASN A 115 -27.89 5.07 -15.72
CA ASN A 115 -28.65 4.93 -16.96
C ASN A 115 -29.48 6.20 -17.24
N THR A 116 -29.10 7.02 -18.23
CA THR A 116 -29.91 7.33 -19.45
C THR A 116 -29.33 8.48 -20.31
N LEU A 117 -28.96 8.10 -21.54
CA LEU A 117 -29.27 8.67 -22.87
C LEU A 117 -28.91 10.13 -23.28
N ILE A 118 -28.04 10.15 -24.30
CA ILE A 118 -28.04 10.95 -25.54
C ILE A 118 -27.70 12.45 -25.44
N ASN A 119 -26.43 12.74 -25.68
CA ASN A 119 -26.02 13.81 -26.59
C ASN A 119 -24.88 13.28 -27.47
N GLU A 120 -25.10 13.22 -28.78
CA GLU A 120 -24.17 12.63 -29.77
C GLU A 120 -22.88 13.46 -29.98
N ASN A 121 -22.75 14.62 -29.31
CA ASN A 121 -21.62 15.53 -29.50
C ASN A 121 -20.58 15.51 -28.37
N ILE A 122 -20.72 14.64 -27.36
CA ILE A 122 -19.75 14.54 -26.27
C ILE A 122 -19.02 13.21 -26.40
N ASN A 123 -17.72 13.28 -26.67
CA ASN A 123 -16.84 12.11 -26.64
C ASN A 123 -16.79 11.55 -25.20
N GLN A 124 -17.67 10.60 -24.91
CA GLN A 124 -17.83 9.99 -23.58
C GLN A 124 -16.52 9.38 -23.05
N THR A 125 -15.60 9.03 -23.95
CA THR A 125 -14.28 8.48 -23.62
C THR A 125 -13.34 9.54 -23.06
N GLU A 126 -13.31 10.75 -23.64
CA GLU A 126 -12.56 11.89 -23.10
C GLU A 126 -13.16 12.36 -21.77
N LEU A 127 -14.49 12.47 -21.70
CA LEU A 127 -15.16 12.90 -20.47
C LEU A 127 -14.92 11.95 -19.30
N LYS A 128 -15.02 10.63 -19.52
CA LYS A 128 -14.69 9.63 -18.50
C LYS A 128 -13.21 9.70 -18.09
N THR A 129 -12.32 10.00 -19.03
CA THR A 129 -10.88 10.13 -18.76
C THR A 129 -10.59 11.37 -17.92
N ASP A 130 -11.20 12.51 -18.24
CA ASP A 130 -11.01 13.76 -17.50
C ASP A 130 -11.66 13.68 -16.11
N ILE A 131 -12.85 13.09 -15.98
CA ILE A 131 -13.48 12.81 -14.68
C ILE A 131 -12.65 11.82 -13.86
N LYS A 132 -12.12 10.75 -14.48
CA LYS A 132 -11.22 9.82 -13.81
C LYS A 132 -9.95 10.53 -13.31
N LYS A 133 -9.37 11.45 -14.09
CA LYS A 133 -8.22 12.27 -13.66
C LYS A 133 -8.55 13.13 -12.43
N ILE A 134 -9.75 13.73 -12.39
CA ILE A 134 -10.24 14.46 -11.21
C ILE A 134 -10.31 13.53 -9.99
N PHE A 135 -10.98 12.38 -10.11
CA PHE A 135 -11.12 11.42 -9.03
C PHE A 135 -9.77 10.82 -8.59
N ASP A 136 -8.85 10.57 -9.53
CA ASP A 136 -7.50 10.08 -9.24
C ASP A 136 -6.61 11.16 -8.59
N TYR A 137 -6.96 12.43 -8.76
CA TYR A 137 -6.33 13.58 -8.11
C TYR A 137 -6.84 13.80 -6.67
N PHE A 138 -8.13 13.56 -6.44
CA PHE A 138 -8.75 13.61 -5.12
C PHE A 138 -8.58 12.33 -4.29
N LYS A 139 -7.99 11.25 -4.83
CA LYS A 139 -7.66 10.04 -4.06
C LYS A 139 -6.76 10.42 -2.88
N PRO A 140 -7.24 10.32 -1.63
CA PRO A 140 -6.39 10.55 -0.47
C PRO A 140 -5.39 9.40 -0.37
N ILE A 141 -4.09 9.74 -0.34
CA ILE A 141 -2.96 8.85 -0.06
C ILE A 141 -2.85 7.69 -1.06
N LYS A 142 -2.06 7.90 -2.11
CA LYS A 142 -1.70 6.84 -3.07
C LYS A 142 -0.64 5.93 -2.46
N THR A 143 -1.12 5.04 -1.59
CA THR A 143 -0.37 3.87 -1.18
C THR A 143 -0.19 2.99 -2.41
N VAL A 144 1.03 2.92 -2.94
CA VAL A 144 1.37 1.97 -4.01
C VAL A 144 2.12 0.80 -3.41
N VAL A 145 1.68 -0.41 -3.72
CA VAL A 145 2.38 -1.62 -3.32
C VAL A 145 3.06 -2.20 -4.55
N LEU A 146 4.39 -2.33 -4.50
CA LEU A 146 5.17 -3.06 -5.49
C LEU A 146 5.57 -4.42 -4.92
N GLY A 147 5.39 -5.47 -5.70
CA GLY A 147 5.77 -6.84 -5.35
C GLY A 147 4.60 -7.73 -4.95
N TYR A 148 4.92 -8.86 -4.33
CA TYR A 148 3.95 -9.88 -3.94
C TYR A 148 3.44 -9.61 -2.52
N ARG A 149 2.16 -9.26 -2.43
CA ARG A 149 1.43 -9.08 -1.18
C ARG A 149 0.19 -9.96 -1.15
N VAL A 150 0.02 -10.73 -0.07
CA VAL A 150 -1.22 -11.50 0.17
C VAL A 150 -2.08 -10.76 1.17
N ASP A 151 -3.35 -10.55 0.82
CA ASP A 151 -4.32 -9.94 1.73
C ASP A 151 -4.67 -10.88 2.89
N PRO A 152 -4.72 -10.37 4.14
CA PRO A 152 -5.11 -11.17 5.30
C PRO A 152 -6.50 -11.80 5.16
N ASN A 153 -7.43 -11.15 4.46
CA ASN A 153 -8.76 -11.71 4.22
C ASN A 153 -8.72 -12.95 3.31
N ASN A 154 -7.78 -12.99 2.35
CA ASN A 154 -7.58 -14.15 1.47
C ASN A 154 -6.93 -15.33 2.20
N PHE A 155 -6.16 -15.06 3.28
CA PHE A 155 -5.63 -16.11 4.15
C PHE A 155 -6.76 -16.89 4.84
N PHE A 156 -7.78 -16.20 5.36
CA PHE A 156 -8.91 -16.83 6.04
C PHE A 156 -9.93 -17.44 5.06
N SER A 157 -10.11 -16.86 3.87
CA SER A 157 -11.03 -17.42 2.87
C SER A 157 -10.57 -18.76 2.29
N ALA A 158 -9.30 -19.13 2.46
CA ALA A 158 -8.79 -20.43 2.06
C ALA A 158 -9.23 -21.57 3.01
N PHE A 159 -9.71 -21.27 4.22
CA PHE A 159 -10.03 -22.28 5.24
C PHE A 159 -11.10 -23.31 4.82
N PRO A 160 -12.22 -22.92 4.19
CA PRO A 160 -13.18 -23.89 3.65
C PRO A 160 -12.57 -24.80 2.57
N LEU A 161 -11.67 -24.24 1.75
CA LEU A 161 -11.00 -24.97 0.68
C LEU A 161 -10.02 -25.99 1.25
N VAL A 162 -9.35 -25.68 2.37
CA VAL A 162 -8.50 -26.61 3.13
C VAL A 162 -9.30 -27.76 3.71
N LEU A 163 -10.44 -27.47 4.34
CA LEU A 163 -11.32 -28.50 4.89
C LEU A 163 -11.77 -29.46 3.78
N PHE A 164 -12.21 -28.90 2.64
CA PHE A 164 -12.63 -29.68 1.50
C PHE A 164 -11.49 -30.51 0.88
N ALA A 165 -10.30 -29.93 0.68
CA ALA A 165 -9.14 -30.63 0.16
C ALA A 165 -8.68 -31.76 1.10
N SER A 166 -8.75 -31.54 2.42
CA SER A 166 -8.42 -32.55 3.44
C SER A 166 -9.39 -33.73 3.41
N PHE A 167 -10.67 -33.45 3.20
CA PHE A 167 -11.70 -34.47 3.04
C PHE A 167 -11.50 -35.28 1.75
N LEU A 168 -11.21 -34.63 0.62
CA LEU A 168 -10.94 -35.34 -0.64
C LEU A 168 -9.67 -36.19 -0.55
N ALA A 169 -8.61 -35.68 0.08
CA ALA A 169 -7.39 -36.41 0.31
C ALA A 169 -7.63 -37.66 1.17
N SER A 170 -8.43 -37.54 2.24
CA SER A 170 -8.76 -38.69 3.10
C SER A 170 -9.60 -39.73 2.36
N LEU A 171 -10.57 -39.31 1.54
CA LEU A 171 -11.37 -40.21 0.72
C LEU A 171 -10.50 -40.94 -0.33
N GLY A 172 -9.60 -40.21 -0.99
CA GLY A 172 -8.69 -40.75 -1.99
C GLY A 172 -7.74 -41.79 -1.40
N ILE A 173 -7.13 -41.51 -0.24
CA ILE A 173 -6.25 -42.46 0.44
C ILE A 173 -7.07 -43.66 0.95
N ALA A 174 -8.25 -43.43 1.51
CA ALA A 174 -9.09 -44.50 2.03
C ALA A 174 -9.50 -45.52 0.94
N VAL A 175 -9.77 -45.06 -0.28
CA VAL A 175 -10.14 -45.99 -1.38
C VAL A 175 -8.91 -46.50 -2.12
N GLY A 176 -7.89 -45.65 -2.32
CA GLY A 176 -6.74 -45.95 -3.16
C GLY A 176 -5.69 -46.83 -2.49
N LEU A 177 -5.42 -46.62 -1.20
CA LEU A 177 -4.35 -47.33 -0.50
C LEU A 177 -4.60 -48.85 -0.39
N PRO A 178 -5.81 -49.34 -0.01
CA PRO A 178 -6.07 -50.78 0.00
C PRO A 178 -5.88 -51.42 -1.37
N LYS A 179 -6.43 -50.81 -2.44
CA LYS A 179 -6.28 -51.31 -3.81
C LYS A 179 -4.82 -51.34 -4.30
N ALA A 180 -4.04 -50.34 -3.93
CA ALA A 180 -2.62 -50.29 -4.27
C ALA A 180 -1.84 -51.41 -3.54
N ILE A 181 -2.15 -51.66 -2.27
CA ILE A 181 -1.56 -52.77 -1.51
C ILE A 181 -1.96 -54.12 -2.10
N ASP A 182 -3.24 -54.30 -2.46
CA ASP A 182 -3.72 -55.54 -3.10
C ASP A 182 -2.99 -55.81 -4.43
N TYR A 183 -2.82 -54.77 -5.26
CA TYR A 183 -2.08 -54.86 -6.52
C TYR A 183 -0.61 -55.22 -6.31
N LEU A 184 0.06 -54.61 -5.32
CA LEU A 184 1.45 -54.93 -4.99
C LEU A 184 1.58 -56.35 -4.43
N ASN A 185 0.66 -56.78 -3.57
CA ASN A 185 0.61 -58.14 -3.04
C ASN A 185 0.45 -59.18 -4.14
N GLN A 186 -0.35 -58.91 -5.18
CA GLN A 186 -0.43 -59.77 -6.36
C GLN A 186 0.93 -59.91 -7.07
N GLN A 187 1.70 -58.83 -7.21
CA GLN A 187 3.03 -58.88 -7.84
C GLN A 187 4.09 -59.56 -6.98
N LEU A 188 4.07 -59.33 -5.66
CA LEU A 188 4.99 -59.95 -4.70
C LEU A 188 4.80 -61.46 -4.66
N VAL A 189 3.55 -61.92 -4.56
CA VAL A 189 3.21 -63.34 -4.58
C VAL A 189 3.63 -63.98 -5.91
N ALA A 190 3.42 -63.31 -7.05
CA ALA A 190 3.89 -63.79 -8.35
C ALA A 190 5.42 -63.89 -8.45
N SER A 191 6.15 -63.15 -7.60
CA SER A 191 7.62 -63.12 -7.53
C SER A 191 8.18 -63.99 -6.39
N ASN A 192 7.35 -64.81 -5.71
CA ASN A 192 7.71 -65.61 -4.53
C ASN A 192 8.29 -64.78 -3.36
N LEU A 193 7.83 -63.55 -3.19
CA LEU A 193 8.16 -62.71 -2.04
C LEU A 193 6.99 -62.67 -1.04
N ASP A 194 7.30 -62.42 0.23
CA ASP A 194 6.28 -62.31 1.27
C ASP A 194 5.34 -61.10 1.02
N PRO A 195 4.02 -61.27 1.19
CA PRO A 195 3.06 -60.19 0.99
C PRO A 195 3.13 -59.15 2.13
N LEU A 196 2.78 -57.92 1.80
CA LEU A 196 2.59 -56.83 2.76
C LEU A 196 1.31 -57.06 3.58
N PRO A 197 1.25 -56.52 4.82
CA PRO A 197 0.04 -56.57 5.65
C PRO A 197 -1.16 -55.93 4.94
N ASN A 198 -2.33 -56.57 5.05
CA ASN A 198 -3.57 -56.01 4.53
C ASN A 198 -3.96 -54.75 5.31
N PHE A 199 -4.48 -53.75 4.60
CA PHE A 199 -4.91 -52.48 5.18
C PHE A 199 -6.42 -52.31 5.02
N GLU A 200 -7.17 -52.48 6.11
CA GLU A 200 -8.60 -52.19 6.12
C GLU A 200 -8.86 -50.76 6.62
N THR A 201 -9.60 -50.00 5.81
CA THR A 201 -9.98 -48.64 6.16
C THR A 201 -11.21 -48.61 7.04
N THR A 202 -11.01 -48.25 8.30
CA THR A 202 -12.08 -47.98 9.27
C THR A 202 -12.41 -46.49 9.31
N VAL A 203 -13.58 -46.13 9.87
CA VAL A 203 -13.96 -44.72 10.07
C VAL A 203 -12.89 -43.95 10.84
N MET A 204 -12.28 -44.56 11.87
CA MET A 204 -11.20 -43.93 12.64
C MET A 204 -9.97 -43.64 11.79
N THR A 205 -9.56 -44.55 10.90
CA THR A 205 -8.43 -44.31 9.99
C THR A 205 -8.69 -43.12 9.06
N VAL A 206 -9.92 -42.99 8.53
CA VAL A 206 -10.31 -41.86 7.68
C VAL A 206 -10.25 -40.54 8.45
N VAL A 207 -10.74 -40.52 9.69
CA VAL A 207 -10.70 -39.32 10.54
C VAL A 207 -9.25 -38.90 10.82
N VAL A 208 -8.38 -39.85 11.16
CA VAL A 208 -6.95 -39.57 11.41
C VAL A 208 -6.28 -39.01 10.16
N ILE A 209 -6.50 -39.62 8.98
CA ILE A 209 -5.93 -39.14 7.72
C ILE A 209 -6.45 -37.74 7.38
N MET A 210 -7.73 -37.46 7.63
CA MET A 210 -8.31 -36.14 7.42
C MET A 210 -7.65 -35.08 8.33
N ILE A 211 -7.42 -35.38 9.61
CA ILE A 211 -6.74 -34.48 10.55
C ILE A 211 -5.29 -34.22 10.10
N ILE A 212 -4.56 -35.27 9.72
CA ILE A 212 -3.18 -35.14 9.22
C ILE A 212 -3.15 -34.28 7.96
N SER A 213 -4.06 -34.52 7.01
CA SER A 213 -4.19 -33.73 5.79
C SER A 213 -4.51 -32.27 6.10
N LEU A 214 -5.41 -32.02 7.05
CA LEU A 214 -5.75 -30.67 7.51
C LEU A 214 -4.52 -29.93 8.05
N ILE A 215 -3.71 -30.59 8.87
CA ILE A 215 -2.49 -30.01 9.42
C ILE A 215 -1.50 -29.69 8.29
N ILE A 216 -1.29 -30.62 7.35
CA ILE A 216 -0.38 -30.45 6.21
C ILE A 216 -0.82 -29.26 5.33
N PHE A 217 -2.09 -29.22 4.92
CA PHE A 217 -2.61 -28.12 4.10
C PHE A 217 -2.55 -26.77 4.85
N SER A 218 -2.82 -26.77 6.15
CA SER A 218 -2.71 -25.57 6.99
C SER A 218 -1.27 -25.05 7.04
N ILE A 219 -0.28 -25.94 7.15
CA ILE A 219 1.14 -25.60 7.10
C ILE A 219 1.52 -25.07 5.71
N LEU A 220 1.04 -25.71 4.63
CA LEU A 220 1.33 -25.30 3.25
C LEU A 220 0.80 -23.89 2.95
N ILE A 221 -0.43 -23.58 3.36
CA ILE A 221 -1.01 -22.24 3.18
C ILE A 221 -0.28 -21.22 4.04
N THR A 222 0.03 -21.56 5.29
CA THR A 222 0.85 -20.71 6.16
C THR A 222 2.19 -20.38 5.51
N PHE A 223 2.84 -21.38 4.91
CA PHE A 223 4.09 -21.20 4.19
C PHE A 223 3.92 -20.35 2.93
N HIS A 224 2.86 -20.59 2.15
CA HIS A 224 2.56 -19.84 0.93
C HIS A 224 2.27 -18.37 1.24
N CYS A 225 1.34 -18.10 2.16
CA CYS A 225 0.99 -16.74 2.56
C CYS A 225 2.16 -16.03 3.25
N GLY A 226 3.04 -16.75 3.94
CA GLY A 226 4.27 -16.22 4.53
C GLY A 226 5.33 -15.75 3.53
N LYS A 227 5.16 -15.97 2.22
CA LYS A 227 6.08 -15.49 1.17
C LYS A 227 5.87 -14.02 0.77
N GLN A 228 5.44 -13.17 1.70
CA GLN A 228 5.30 -11.73 1.46
C GLN A 228 6.65 -11.13 1.04
N LYS A 229 6.66 -10.42 -0.08
CA LYS A 229 7.82 -9.66 -0.56
C LYS A 229 7.32 -8.44 -1.30
N TYR A 230 7.18 -7.33 -0.58
CA TYR A 230 6.67 -6.10 -1.16
C TYR A 230 7.29 -4.86 -0.51
N ILE A 231 7.24 -3.76 -1.24
CA ILE A 231 7.47 -2.41 -0.74
C ILE A 231 6.21 -1.58 -0.95
N GLU A 232 5.81 -0.88 0.09
CA GLU A 232 4.67 0.03 0.08
C GLU A 232 5.20 1.47 0.07
N LEU A 233 4.93 2.19 -1.01
CA LEU A 233 5.24 3.59 -1.19
C LEU A 233 4.03 4.39 -0.72
N THR A 234 4.19 5.14 0.36
CA THR A 234 3.17 6.09 0.86
C THR A 234 3.64 7.52 0.63
N ASP A 235 2.81 8.51 0.89
CA ASP A 235 3.20 9.92 0.71
C ASP A 235 4.41 10.33 1.56
N ASN A 236 4.62 9.70 2.72
CA ASN A 236 5.65 10.12 3.68
C ASN A 236 6.80 9.13 3.81
N GLN A 237 6.54 7.83 3.66
CA GLN A 237 7.50 6.78 3.96
C GLN A 237 7.39 5.59 3.02
N LEU A 238 8.43 4.78 3.02
CA LEU A 238 8.51 3.48 2.39
C LEU A 238 8.37 2.41 3.47
N SER A 239 7.59 1.37 3.23
CA SER A 239 7.44 0.25 4.17
C SER A 239 7.73 -1.07 3.47
N ILE A 240 8.75 -1.79 3.92
CA ILE A 240 9.24 -3.01 3.30
C ILE A 240 8.89 -4.23 4.15
N CYS A 241 8.23 -5.19 3.51
CA CYS A 241 7.98 -6.51 4.05
C CYS A 241 8.72 -7.55 3.21
N SER A 242 9.72 -8.21 3.81
CA SER A 242 10.43 -9.32 3.18
C SER A 242 11.09 -10.23 4.21
N LEU A 243 11.52 -11.40 3.77
CA LEU A 243 12.33 -12.31 4.60
C LEU A 243 13.74 -11.78 4.89
N GLN A 244 14.20 -10.74 4.18
CA GLN A 244 15.45 -10.04 4.50
C GLN A 244 15.28 -9.11 5.70
N THR A 245 14.06 -8.61 5.94
CA THR A 245 13.78 -7.62 7.00
C THR A 245 13.13 -8.21 8.24
N GLN A 246 12.37 -9.31 8.12
CA GLN A 246 11.64 -9.92 9.23
C GLN A 246 11.47 -11.44 9.08
N SER A 247 11.28 -12.13 10.20
CA SER A 247 11.09 -13.58 10.20
C SER A 247 9.72 -13.99 9.64
N ARG A 248 9.61 -15.22 9.10
CA ARG A 248 8.33 -15.81 8.68
C ARG A 248 7.27 -15.78 9.78
N LEU A 249 7.69 -16.00 11.03
CA LEU A 249 6.80 -16.01 12.18
C LEU A 249 6.24 -14.61 12.47
N SER A 250 7.05 -13.56 12.31
CA SER A 250 6.61 -12.16 12.45
C SER A 250 5.57 -11.81 11.39
N ILE A 251 5.83 -12.16 10.13
CA ILE A 251 4.90 -11.99 9.00
C ILE A 251 3.58 -12.69 9.28
N LEU A 252 3.64 -13.95 9.72
CA LEU A 252 2.46 -14.76 10.03
C LEU A 252 1.66 -14.18 11.20
N LYS A 253 2.34 -13.78 12.29
CA LYS A 253 1.70 -13.11 13.43
C LYS A 253 0.99 -11.84 13.00
N GLY A 254 1.62 -11.04 12.13
CA GLY A 254 1.00 -9.84 11.56
C GLY A 254 -0.28 -10.16 10.78
N MET A 255 -0.28 -11.21 9.94
CA MET A 255 -1.48 -11.65 9.21
C MET A 255 -2.60 -12.13 10.14
N ILE A 256 -2.29 -12.98 11.12
CA ILE A 256 -3.27 -13.53 12.06
C ILE A 256 -3.91 -12.41 12.90
N LEU A 257 -3.10 -11.45 13.36
CA LEU A 257 -3.56 -10.32 14.16
C LEU A 257 -4.17 -9.17 13.34
N LYS A 258 -4.28 -9.34 12.00
CA LYS A 258 -4.69 -8.28 11.06
C LYS A 258 -3.85 -7.00 11.14
N ASP A 259 -2.61 -7.12 11.61
CA ASP A 259 -1.61 -6.05 11.75
C ASP A 259 -0.34 -6.42 10.96
N SER A 260 -0.53 -6.64 9.66
CA SER A 260 0.53 -7.10 8.74
C SER A 260 1.73 -6.17 8.62
N LYS A 261 1.59 -4.90 9.04
CA LYS A 261 2.62 -3.86 8.90
C LYS A 261 3.51 -3.72 10.13
N ARG A 262 3.13 -4.30 11.27
CA ARG A 262 3.78 -4.11 12.57
C ARG A 262 5.30 -4.29 12.58
N TYR A 263 5.79 -5.25 11.79
CA TYR A 263 7.19 -5.65 11.75
C TYR A 263 7.88 -5.27 10.44
N ASN A 264 7.24 -4.43 9.61
CA ASN A 264 7.84 -3.94 8.39
C ASN A 264 9.01 -3.00 8.72
N ARG A 265 10.04 -3.03 7.87
CA ARG A 265 11.13 -2.06 7.94
C ARG A 265 10.67 -0.79 7.22
N ASN A 266 10.63 0.33 7.94
CA ASN A 266 10.19 1.60 7.39
C ASN A 266 11.39 2.49 7.10
N TYR A 267 11.34 3.22 5.99
CA TYR A 267 12.34 4.17 5.54
C TYR A 267 11.68 5.49 5.16
N GLN A 268 12.42 6.59 5.30
CA GLN A 268 12.08 7.85 4.65
C GLN A 268 12.60 7.85 3.21
N TYR A 269 12.03 8.71 2.36
CA TYR A 269 12.54 8.87 1.00
C TYR A 269 13.97 9.43 0.97
N SER A 270 14.37 10.18 1.99
CA SER A 270 15.74 10.67 2.17
C SER A 270 16.78 9.57 2.37
N ASP A 271 16.34 8.36 2.74
CA ASP A 271 17.22 7.23 3.02
C ASP A 271 17.55 6.43 1.74
N LEU A 272 16.92 6.76 0.61
CA LEU A 272 17.19 6.17 -0.70
C LEU A 272 18.34 6.89 -1.40
N ASP A 273 19.33 6.14 -1.87
CA ASP A 273 20.38 6.67 -2.75
C ASP A 273 19.89 6.80 -4.19
N TYR A 274 19.29 5.72 -4.70
CA TYR A 274 18.68 5.68 -6.03
C TYR A 274 17.81 4.42 -6.19
N VAL A 275 16.97 4.45 -7.22
CA VAL A 275 16.16 3.29 -7.64
C VAL A 275 16.52 2.93 -9.08
N LYS A 276 16.91 1.68 -9.33
CA LYS A 276 17.02 1.15 -10.70
C LYS A 276 15.69 0.55 -11.13
N ILE A 277 15.28 0.83 -12.36
CA ILE A 277 14.11 0.20 -12.99
C ILE A 277 14.56 -0.49 -14.26
N ASN A 278 14.56 -1.82 -14.24
CA ASN A 278 15.03 -2.67 -15.33
C ASN A 278 13.83 -3.32 -16.03
N LEU A 279 13.89 -3.40 -17.36
CA LEU A 279 12.98 -4.24 -18.14
C LEU A 279 13.59 -5.63 -18.29
N ILE A 280 12.87 -6.66 -17.85
CA ILE A 280 13.28 -8.06 -17.92
C ILE A 280 12.24 -8.83 -18.73
N PHE A 281 12.71 -9.79 -19.52
CA PHE A 281 11.85 -10.70 -20.28
C PHE A 281 11.81 -12.05 -19.58
N SER A 282 10.61 -12.52 -19.25
CA SER A 282 10.41 -13.88 -18.74
C SER A 282 9.66 -14.72 -19.75
N THR A 283 9.98 -16.01 -19.78
CA THR A 283 9.35 -16.98 -20.68
C THR A 283 8.42 -17.86 -19.86
N THR A 284 7.12 -17.79 -20.14
CA THR A 284 6.13 -18.63 -19.46
C THR A 284 5.59 -19.68 -20.44
N SER A 285 5.63 -20.95 -20.04
CA SER A 285 4.98 -22.04 -20.78
C SER A 285 3.48 -22.00 -20.50
N ALA A 286 2.66 -21.76 -21.53
CA ALA A 286 1.21 -21.76 -21.43
C ALA A 286 0.61 -23.08 -21.94
N GLY A 287 1.30 -24.20 -21.73
CA GLY A 287 0.86 -25.53 -22.17
C GLY A 287 0.58 -25.58 -23.68
N ARG A 288 -0.66 -25.88 -24.08
CA ARG A 288 -1.07 -25.97 -25.50
C ARG A 288 -1.05 -24.64 -26.25
N ALA A 289 -1.00 -23.50 -25.55
CA ALA A 289 -1.00 -22.17 -26.16
C ALA A 289 0.39 -21.67 -26.59
N GLY A 290 1.43 -22.51 -26.46
CA GLY A 290 2.80 -22.19 -26.85
C GLY A 290 3.61 -21.46 -25.78
N ILE A 291 4.73 -20.89 -26.22
CA ILE A 291 5.64 -20.10 -25.38
C ILE A 291 5.19 -18.63 -25.44
N TRP A 292 4.95 -18.02 -24.29
CA TRP A 292 4.60 -16.60 -24.17
C TRP A 292 5.73 -15.84 -23.47
N ARG A 293 6.12 -14.69 -24.02
CA ARG A 293 7.11 -13.81 -23.40
C ARG A 293 6.39 -12.68 -22.66
N THR A 294 6.70 -12.52 -21.38
CA THR A 294 6.13 -11.47 -20.54
C THR A 294 7.16 -10.40 -20.24
N TYR A 295 6.76 -9.15 -20.36
CA TYR A 295 7.53 -7.99 -19.92
C TYR A 295 7.37 -7.84 -18.40
N ILE A 296 8.49 -7.70 -17.69
CA ILE A 296 8.52 -7.53 -16.23
C ILE A 296 9.37 -6.30 -15.93
N LEU A 297 8.83 -5.36 -15.15
CA LEU A 297 9.62 -4.26 -14.62
C LEU A 297 10.15 -4.64 -13.25
N GLN A 298 11.47 -4.69 -13.11
CA GLN A 298 12.14 -4.93 -11.84
C GLN A 298 12.60 -3.61 -11.25
N PHE A 299 12.21 -3.37 -10.00
CA PHE A 299 12.62 -2.23 -9.20
C PHE A 299 13.69 -2.69 -8.21
N VAL A 300 14.83 -2.01 -8.20
CA VAL A 300 15.91 -2.22 -7.24
C VAL A 300 16.11 -0.94 -6.45
N PHE A 301 15.77 -0.98 -5.17
CA PHE A 301 15.89 0.14 -4.25
C PHE A 301 17.21 0.01 -3.50
N HIS A 302 18.09 1.00 -3.65
CA HIS A 302 19.35 1.08 -2.90
C HIS A 302 19.22 2.13 -1.80
N PHE A 303 19.48 1.72 -0.57
CA PHE A 303 19.41 2.57 0.63
C PHE A 303 20.81 2.91 1.14
N GLN A 304 20.91 4.04 1.84
CA GLN A 304 22.16 4.56 2.41
C GLN A 304 22.83 3.62 3.43
N ASP A 305 22.05 2.71 4.02
CA ASP A 305 22.53 1.71 4.99
C ASP A 305 23.01 0.41 4.32
N ASP A 306 23.41 0.49 3.04
CA ASP A 306 23.80 -0.63 2.18
C ASP A 306 22.70 -1.70 2.00
N PHE A 307 21.47 -1.43 2.46
CA PHE A 307 20.36 -2.34 2.22
C PHE A 307 19.89 -2.22 0.77
N GLU A 308 19.66 -3.36 0.14
CA GLU A 308 19.11 -3.45 -1.21
C GLU A 308 17.81 -4.23 -1.19
N PHE A 309 16.75 -3.63 -1.73
CA PHE A 309 15.46 -4.30 -1.90
C PHE A 309 15.11 -4.42 -3.37
N ILE A 310 15.04 -5.66 -3.86
CA ILE A 310 14.66 -5.98 -5.24
C ILE A 310 13.21 -6.49 -5.24
N THR A 311 12.36 -5.90 -6.07
CA THR A 311 11.01 -6.42 -6.32
C THR A 311 10.64 -6.33 -7.79
N ASP A 312 9.91 -7.32 -8.27
CA ASP A 312 9.38 -7.33 -9.63
C ASP A 312 7.96 -6.76 -9.61
N SER A 313 7.49 -6.27 -10.75
CA SER A 313 6.10 -5.83 -10.95
C SER A 313 5.04 -6.92 -10.70
N GLY A 314 5.47 -8.18 -10.56
CA GLY A 314 4.57 -9.33 -10.36
C GLY A 314 3.64 -9.56 -11.55
N GLN A 315 2.51 -10.23 -11.30
CA GLN A 315 1.44 -10.43 -12.31
C GLN A 315 0.61 -9.16 -12.57
N TYR A 316 0.76 -8.12 -11.74
CA TYR A 316 0.00 -6.87 -11.82
C TYR A 316 0.79 -5.82 -12.62
N PHE A 317 0.87 -6.06 -13.94
CA PHE A 317 1.49 -5.13 -14.89
C PHE A 317 0.48 -4.02 -15.24
N GLY A 318 0.44 -2.93 -14.47
CA GLY A 318 -0.66 -1.94 -14.55
C GLY A 318 -0.33 -0.51 -14.08
N GLU A 319 -1.38 0.26 -13.73
CA GLU A 319 -1.30 1.67 -13.33
C GLU A 319 -0.43 1.91 -12.08
N ASP A 320 -0.32 0.93 -11.19
CA ASP A 320 0.49 1.02 -9.97
C ASP A 320 1.98 1.25 -10.25
N LEU A 321 2.52 0.70 -11.35
CA LEU A 321 3.92 0.88 -11.72
C LEU A 321 4.21 2.32 -12.18
N LYS A 322 3.30 2.88 -12.98
CA LYS A 322 3.37 4.29 -13.41
C LYS A 322 3.26 5.22 -12.22
N LEU A 323 2.39 4.88 -11.28
CA LEU A 323 2.20 5.67 -10.08
C LEU A 323 3.40 5.58 -9.13
N ALA A 324 4.00 4.41 -8.94
CA ALA A 324 5.25 4.28 -8.19
C ALA A 324 6.36 5.16 -8.79
N TYR A 325 6.51 5.14 -10.12
CA TYR A 325 7.46 6.00 -10.81
C TYR A 325 7.18 7.49 -10.57
N GLN A 326 5.91 7.92 -10.62
CA GLN A 326 5.51 9.29 -10.33
C GLN A 326 5.83 9.69 -8.89
N ILE A 327 5.54 8.84 -7.90
CA ILE A 327 5.84 9.09 -6.48
C ILE A 327 7.34 9.27 -6.28
N LEU A 328 8.16 8.35 -6.80
CA LEU A 328 9.62 8.41 -6.69
C LEU A 328 10.16 9.71 -7.30
N LYS A 329 9.64 10.10 -8.47
CA LYS A 329 10.03 11.36 -9.13
C LYS A 329 9.60 12.59 -8.32
N GLN A 330 8.40 12.59 -7.75
CA GLN A 330 7.90 13.70 -6.91
C GLN A 330 8.72 13.87 -5.63
N LYS A 331 9.30 12.79 -5.11
CA LYS A 331 10.16 12.77 -3.93
C LYS A 331 11.63 13.05 -4.25
N ASP A 332 11.92 13.46 -5.48
CA ASP A 332 13.28 13.77 -5.97
C ASP A 332 14.26 12.60 -5.80
N VAL A 333 13.75 11.37 -5.85
CA VAL A 333 14.59 10.17 -5.79
C VAL A 333 15.28 10.00 -7.14
N LYS A 334 16.60 9.75 -7.11
CA LYS A 334 17.38 9.44 -8.32
C LYS A 334 16.90 8.12 -8.93
N ILE A 335 16.40 8.16 -10.17
CA ILE A 335 15.96 6.97 -10.90
C ILE A 335 16.96 6.66 -12.03
N ILE A 336 17.43 5.42 -12.08
CA ILE A 336 18.32 4.90 -13.12
C ILE A 336 17.53 3.88 -13.94
N SER A 337 17.28 4.16 -15.21
CA SER A 337 16.49 3.28 -16.07
C SER A 337 16.77 3.57 -17.54
N ASP A 338 16.53 2.59 -18.41
CA ASP A 338 16.62 2.76 -19.85
C ASP A 338 15.57 3.75 -20.36
N ASN A 339 15.92 4.53 -21.38
CA ASN A 339 15.04 5.58 -21.93
C ASN A 339 13.66 5.04 -22.31
N ILE A 340 13.61 3.84 -22.89
CA ILE A 340 12.36 3.19 -23.29
C ILE A 340 11.44 2.89 -22.10
N VAL A 341 12.00 2.48 -20.96
CA VAL A 341 11.23 2.20 -19.74
C VAL A 341 10.71 3.50 -19.15
N VAL A 342 11.53 4.54 -19.14
CA VAL A 342 11.14 5.89 -18.70
C VAL A 342 10.01 6.44 -19.57
N GLU A 343 10.08 6.23 -20.88
CA GLU A 343 9.04 6.64 -21.82
C GLU A 343 7.73 5.88 -21.58
N ALA A 344 7.79 4.55 -21.46
CA ALA A 344 6.65 3.69 -21.16
C ALA A 344 5.91 4.10 -19.88
N LEU A 345 6.67 4.48 -18.83
CA LEU A 345 6.13 4.89 -17.54
C LEU A 345 5.53 6.31 -17.55
N LYS A 346 5.88 7.14 -18.53
CA LYS A 346 5.39 8.53 -18.69
C LYS A 346 4.16 8.64 -19.59
N GLN A 347 4.07 7.81 -20.63
CA GLN A 347 2.96 7.86 -21.58
C GLN A 347 1.67 7.33 -20.96
N ASP A 348 0.52 7.75 -21.48
CA ASP A 348 -0.77 7.17 -21.16
C ASP A 348 -0.96 5.81 -21.89
N GLY A 349 -1.83 4.94 -21.39
CA GLY A 349 -2.09 3.61 -21.98
C GLY A 349 -1.50 2.44 -21.18
N LYS A 350 -1.59 1.21 -21.71
CA LYS A 350 -1.10 0.01 -21.00
C LYS A 350 0.39 -0.20 -21.27
N LEU A 351 1.16 -0.50 -20.23
CA LEU A 351 2.60 -0.79 -20.35
C LEU A 351 2.86 -2.00 -21.26
N PHE A 352 1.99 -3.01 -21.22
CA PHE A 352 2.15 -4.20 -22.05
C PHE A 352 2.10 -3.84 -23.54
N ASP A 353 1.08 -3.08 -23.95
CA ASP A 353 0.89 -2.69 -25.35
C ASP A 353 2.10 -1.87 -25.85
N PHE A 354 2.57 -0.91 -25.05
CA PHE A 354 3.77 -0.12 -25.37
C PHE A 354 5.02 -0.98 -25.61
N PHE A 355 5.28 -1.96 -24.73
CA PHE A 355 6.44 -2.83 -24.89
C PHE A 355 6.27 -3.83 -26.03
N GLU A 356 5.06 -4.34 -26.26
CA GLU A 356 4.79 -5.24 -27.38
C GLU A 356 4.91 -4.53 -28.73
N ASP A 357 4.49 -3.27 -28.83
CA ASP A 357 4.67 -2.44 -30.03
C ASP A 357 6.14 -2.12 -30.32
N HIS A 358 7.00 -2.14 -29.31
CA HIS A 358 8.44 -1.85 -29.48
C HIS A 358 9.30 -3.10 -29.69
N PHE A 359 9.00 -4.19 -28.99
CA PHE A 359 9.83 -5.39 -28.97
C PHE A 359 9.24 -6.58 -29.73
N HIS A 360 7.93 -6.57 -30.03
CA HIS A 360 7.24 -7.57 -30.84
C HIS A 360 7.50 -9.04 -30.42
N LEU A 361 7.62 -9.30 -29.11
CA LEU A 361 8.03 -10.61 -28.61
C LEU A 361 6.94 -11.69 -28.70
N ASN A 362 5.67 -11.29 -28.85
CA ASN A 362 4.51 -12.18 -28.94
C ASN A 362 3.74 -12.04 -30.26
N SER A 363 4.26 -11.23 -31.19
CA SER A 363 3.71 -11.10 -32.54
C SER A 363 3.80 -12.46 -33.25
N LYS A 364 2.66 -13.00 -33.68
CA LYS A 364 2.63 -14.22 -34.51
C LYS A 364 3.44 -13.97 -35.79
N LYS A 365 4.55 -14.69 -35.95
CA LYS A 365 5.13 -14.95 -37.28
C LYS A 365 4.29 -15.98 -38.02
#